data_AF-A0A7S1ICI0-F1
#
_entry.id   AF-A0A7S1ICI0-F1
#
_cell.length_a   1.000
_cell.length_b   1.000
_cell.length_c   1.000
_cell.angle_alpha   90.00
_cell.angle_beta   90.00
_cell.angle_gamma   90.00
#
_symmetry.space_group_name_H-M   'P 1'
#
loop_
_entity.id
_entity.type
_entity.pdbx_description
1 polymer ?
#
loop_
_entity_poly.entity_id
_entity_poly.type
_entity_poly.pdbx_seq_one_letter_code
_entity_poly.pdbx_strand_id
1 'polypeptide(L)'
;QIVEAPAVQGISQLGPSAAETAAPTGAESVKPQPGRSPEAVLDLMRTQSSSPSAQEEGCRKLRAFADTDAARDRIARAGGITLVLAAMRAHGSHAGVQEQGCGALLNLADNDDNKARIAAEGGIAAVLAAMGAHGSHAG
;
A
#
# COMPACT_ATOMS: atom_id res chain seq x y z
N GLN A 1 29.49 -10.42 -72.53
CA GLN A 1 28.04 -10.21 -72.33
C GLN A 1 27.82 -10.42 -70.83
N ILE A 2 27.62 -9.41 -69.95
CA ILE A 2 26.52 -8.42 -69.85
C ILE A 2 25.20 -9.16 -70.09
N VAL A 3 24.23 -9.34 -69.18
CA VAL A 3 23.74 -8.72 -67.92
C VAL A 3 22.85 -9.80 -67.26
N GLU A 4 22.67 -9.87 -65.93
CA GLU A 4 21.54 -9.25 -65.23
C GLU A 4 21.72 -9.42 -63.71
N ALA A 5 21.54 -8.32 -62.98
CA ALA A 5 21.04 -8.28 -61.60
C ALA A 5 19.53 -8.00 -61.67
N PRO A 6 18.70 -8.35 -60.65
CA PRO A 6 18.48 -7.42 -59.54
C PRO A 6 18.26 -8.14 -58.18
N ALA A 7 18.87 -7.65 -57.09
CA ALA A 7 18.30 -6.73 -56.10
C ALA A 7 17.59 -7.39 -54.90
N VAL A 8 18.13 -7.08 -53.70
CA VAL A 8 17.39 -6.55 -52.53
C VAL A 8 16.53 -7.60 -51.77
N GLN A 9 16.53 -7.79 -50.45
CA GLN A 9 16.77 -6.98 -49.25
C GLN A 9 17.02 -8.00 -48.10
N GLY A 10 17.97 -7.79 -47.18
CA GLY A 10 17.65 -7.21 -45.88
C GLY A 10 17.00 -8.20 -44.90
N ILE A 11 17.79 -8.98 -44.16
CA ILE A 11 17.34 -9.59 -42.89
C ILE A 11 18.48 -9.61 -41.87
N SER A 12 18.52 -8.59 -41.03
CA SER A 12 19.17 -8.63 -39.72
C SER A 12 18.40 -9.62 -38.85
N GLN A 13 18.97 -10.79 -38.62
CA GLN A 13 18.45 -11.79 -37.69
C GLN A 13 19.13 -11.63 -36.32
N LEU A 14 18.32 -11.86 -35.28
CA LEU A 14 18.66 -12.07 -33.85
C LEU A 14 18.45 -10.88 -32.91
N GLY A 15 17.18 -10.62 -32.61
CA GLY A 15 16.70 -10.16 -31.29
C GLY A 15 15.73 -11.21 -30.71
N PRO A 16 15.61 -11.38 -29.38
CA PRO A 16 14.96 -12.52 -28.75
C PRO A 16 13.46 -12.26 -28.53
N SER A 17 12.58 -13.22 -28.85
CA SER A 17 11.20 -13.20 -28.34
C SER A 17 10.53 -14.57 -28.50
N ALA A 18 10.88 -15.48 -27.59
CA ALA A 18 10.05 -16.65 -27.29
C ALA A 18 9.61 -16.53 -25.83
N ALA A 19 8.40 -16.02 -25.62
CA ALA A 19 7.64 -16.26 -24.41
C ALA A 19 6.19 -16.42 -24.85
N GLU A 20 5.77 -17.68 -24.86
CA GLU A 20 4.47 -18.17 -25.25
C GLU A 20 3.33 -17.48 -24.51
N THR A 21 2.31 -17.16 -25.31
CA THR A 21 0.93 -17.02 -24.90
C THR A 21 0.44 -18.29 -24.19
N ALA A 22 0.13 -18.18 -22.91
CA ALA A 22 -0.82 -19.07 -22.24
C ALA A 22 -1.63 -18.27 -21.23
N ALA A 23 -2.82 -17.86 -21.66
CA ALA A 23 -3.86 -17.38 -20.77
C ALA A 23 -4.34 -18.55 -19.89
N PRO A 24 -4.53 -18.38 -18.57
CA PRO A 24 -5.49 -19.18 -17.85
C PRO A 24 -6.88 -18.54 -18.00
N THR A 25 -7.67 -19.03 -18.94
CA THR A 25 -9.14 -18.89 -18.91
C THR A 25 -9.67 -19.73 -17.77
N GLY A 26 -9.75 -19.09 -16.60
CA GLY A 26 -10.45 -19.58 -15.43
C GLY A 26 -11.01 -18.36 -14.73
N ALA A 27 -12.14 -17.85 -15.23
CA ALA A 27 -12.94 -16.87 -14.49
C ALA A 27 -13.58 -17.60 -13.30
N GLU A 28 -12.77 -17.93 -12.30
CA GLU A 28 -13.30 -18.16 -10.96
C GLU A 28 -14.00 -16.87 -10.54
N SER A 29 -15.27 -17.01 -10.17
CA SER A 29 -16.04 -15.98 -9.51
C SER A 29 -15.40 -15.70 -8.14
N VAL A 30 -14.33 -14.90 -8.15
CA VAL A 30 -13.66 -14.42 -6.94
C VAL A 30 -14.65 -13.50 -6.26
N LYS A 31 -15.38 -14.04 -5.28
CA LYS A 31 -16.13 -13.24 -4.31
C LYS A 31 -15.18 -12.14 -3.81
N PRO A 32 -15.61 -10.86 -3.78
CA PRO A 32 -14.75 -9.78 -3.28
C PRO A 32 -14.35 -10.12 -1.85
N GLN A 33 -13.08 -10.48 -1.67
CA GLN A 33 -12.55 -10.71 -0.33
C GLN A 33 -12.47 -9.34 0.37
N PRO A 34 -13.04 -9.19 1.58
CA PRO A 34 -12.92 -7.96 2.34
C PRO A 34 -11.42 -7.69 2.58
N GLY A 35 -10.89 -6.64 1.95
CA GLY A 35 -9.47 -6.27 2.03
C GLY A 35 -8.70 -6.26 0.71
N ARG A 36 -9.34 -6.42 -0.45
CA ARG A 36 -8.67 -6.29 -1.76
C ARG A 36 -8.52 -4.84 -2.24
N SER A 37 -9.25 -3.90 -1.65
CA SER A 37 -9.15 -2.46 -1.94
C SER A 37 -8.89 -1.67 -0.66
N PRO A 38 -8.28 -0.48 -0.74
CA PRO A 38 -8.07 0.37 0.43
C PRO A 38 -9.39 0.73 1.12
N GLU A 39 -10.49 0.97 0.39
CA GLU A 39 -11.79 1.30 1.00
C GLU A 39 -12.34 0.15 1.85
N ALA A 40 -12.25 -1.08 1.36
CA ALA A 40 -12.70 -2.24 2.11
C ALA A 40 -11.88 -2.44 3.39
N VAL A 41 -10.58 -2.12 3.35
CA VAL A 41 -9.73 -2.13 4.55
C VAL A 41 -10.15 -1.04 5.53
N LEU A 42 -10.46 0.16 5.05
CA LEU A 42 -10.92 1.25 5.91
C LEU A 42 -12.26 0.93 6.58
N ASP A 43 -13.19 0.29 5.87
CA ASP A 43 -14.45 -0.16 6.44
C ASP A 43 -14.25 -1.28 7.46
N LEU A 44 -13.33 -2.20 7.21
CA LEU A 44 -12.91 -3.20 8.20
C LEU A 44 -12.35 -2.52 9.46
N MET A 45 -11.46 -1.54 9.31
CA MET A 45 -10.91 -0.81 10.45
C MET A 45 -11.98 -0.05 11.24
N ARG A 46 -13.01 0.50 10.59
CA ARG A 46 -14.13 1.17 11.26
C ARG A 46 -14.98 0.18 12.05
N THR A 47 -15.38 -0.91 11.40
CA THR A 47 -16.28 -1.93 11.99
C THR A 47 -15.62 -2.73 13.09
N GLN A 48 -14.30 -2.95 13.00
CA GLN A 48 -13.50 -3.70 13.97
C GLN A 48 -12.54 -2.79 14.74
N SER A 49 -12.96 -1.56 15.04
CA SER A 49 -12.16 -0.56 15.77
C SER A 49 -11.68 -1.04 17.16
N SER A 50 -12.46 -1.89 17.83
CA SER A 50 -12.11 -2.45 19.14
C SER A 50 -11.14 -3.64 19.09
N SER A 51 -10.85 -4.21 17.91
CA SER A 51 -9.96 -5.37 17.78
C SER A 51 -8.55 -4.93 17.42
N PRO A 52 -7.55 -5.11 18.32
CA PRO A 52 -6.18 -4.71 18.05
C PRO A 52 -5.60 -5.42 16.81
N SER A 53 -5.87 -6.72 16.65
CA SER A 53 -5.41 -7.51 15.50
C SER A 53 -6.03 -7.06 14.18
N ALA A 54 -7.31 -6.66 14.19
CA ALA A 54 -7.95 -6.12 12.99
C ALA A 54 -7.35 -4.76 12.59
N GLN A 55 -7.02 -3.93 13.58
CA GLN A 55 -6.34 -2.65 13.35
C GLN A 55 -4.91 -2.85 12.85
N GLU A 56 -4.15 -3.79 13.41
CA GLU A 56 -2.80 -4.13 12.94
C GLU A 56 -2.85 -4.54 11.46
N GLU A 57 -3.74 -5.48 11.13
CA GLU A 57 -3.90 -5.98 9.77
C GLU A 57 -4.37 -4.90 8.80
N GLY A 58 -5.27 -4.02 9.26
CA GLY A 58 -5.72 -2.87 8.49
C GLY A 58 -4.57 -1.92 8.15
N CYS A 59 -3.78 -1.52 9.16
CA CYS A 59 -2.60 -0.69 8.96
C CYS A 59 -1.58 -1.36 8.02
N ARG A 60 -1.32 -2.66 8.20
CA ARG A 60 -0.40 -3.44 7.35
C ARG A 60 -0.82 -3.38 5.87
N LYS A 61 -2.11 -3.58 5.59
CA LYS A 61 -2.66 -3.54 4.23
C LYS A 61 -2.64 -2.14 3.65
N LEU A 62 -3.02 -1.11 4.41
CA LEU A 62 -2.94 0.28 3.94
C LEU A 62 -1.51 0.69 3.60
N ARG A 63 -0.53 0.27 4.42
CA ARG A 63 0.90 0.46 4.14
C ARG A 63 1.29 -0.17 2.80
N ALA A 64 0.83 -1.40 2.54
CA ALA A 64 1.11 -2.09 1.28
C ALA A 64 0.43 -1.44 0.06
N PHE A 65 -0.76 -0.85 0.24
CA PHE A 65 -1.46 -0.13 -0.83
C PHE A 65 -0.87 1.27 -1.12
N ALA A 66 -0.10 1.85 -0.21
CA ALA A 66 0.51 3.16 -0.38
C ALA A 66 1.81 3.10 -1.21
N ASP A 67 1.76 2.41 -2.36
CA ASP A 67 2.90 2.13 -3.25
C ASP A 67 3.14 3.22 -4.32
N THR A 68 2.11 3.99 -4.63
CA THR A 68 2.07 5.02 -5.67
C THR A 68 1.42 6.28 -5.13
N ASP A 69 1.76 7.44 -5.70
CA ASP A 69 1.18 8.72 -5.30
C ASP A 69 -0.34 8.73 -5.41
N ALA A 70 -0.87 8.20 -6.52
CA ALA A 70 -2.31 8.10 -6.74
C ALA A 70 -3.00 7.23 -5.67
N ALA A 71 -2.36 6.15 -5.22
CA ALA A 71 -2.90 5.29 -4.18
C ALA A 71 -2.83 5.94 -2.80
N ARG A 72 -1.72 6.61 -2.46
CA ARG A 72 -1.57 7.39 -1.21
C ARG A 72 -2.65 8.45 -1.10
N ASP A 73 -2.84 9.20 -2.16
CA ASP A 73 -3.89 10.20 -2.32
C ASP A 73 -5.29 9.63 -2.12
N ARG A 74 -5.57 8.48 -2.75
CA ARG A 74 -6.85 7.79 -2.65
C ARG A 74 -7.13 7.34 -1.21
N ILE A 75 -6.14 6.72 -0.56
CA ILE A 75 -6.24 6.31 0.85
C ILE A 75 -6.49 7.52 1.74
N ALA A 76 -5.74 8.61 1.54
CA ALA A 76 -5.90 9.83 2.33
C ALA A 76 -7.27 10.47 2.13
N ARG A 77 -7.78 10.57 0.89
CA ARG A 77 -9.13 11.08 0.60
C ARG A 77 -10.23 10.20 1.19
N ALA A 78 -10.02 8.90 1.28
CA ALA A 78 -10.94 7.96 1.92
C ALA A 78 -10.90 7.99 3.47
N GLY A 79 -10.07 8.87 4.07
CA GLY A 79 -9.94 9.02 5.52
C GLY A 79 -8.94 8.06 6.17
N GLY A 80 -8.02 7.49 5.40
CA GLY A 80 -7.04 6.53 5.90
C GLY A 80 -6.09 7.09 6.96
N ILE A 81 -5.63 8.34 6.81
CA ILE A 81 -4.76 9.00 7.80
C ILE A 81 -5.46 9.06 9.16
N THR A 82 -6.69 9.55 9.19
CA THR A 82 -7.51 9.67 10.40
C THR A 82 -7.70 8.31 11.07
N LEU A 83 -7.99 7.27 10.29
CA LEU A 83 -8.21 5.92 10.81
C LEU A 83 -6.95 5.29 11.37
N VAL A 84 -5.80 5.45 10.69
CA VAL A 84 -4.52 4.96 11.20
C VAL A 84 -4.16 5.65 12.52
N LEU A 85 -4.33 6.97 12.60
CA LEU A 85 -4.09 7.73 13.83
C LEU A 85 -5.05 7.33 14.96
N ALA A 86 -6.33 7.12 14.65
CA ALA A 86 -7.31 6.65 15.61
C ALA A 86 -6.96 5.25 16.14
N ALA A 87 -6.54 4.34 15.25
CA ALA A 87 -6.09 2.99 15.61
C ALA A 87 -4.89 3.03 16.57
N MET A 88 -3.87 3.82 16.23
CA MET A 88 -2.68 4.00 17.07
C MET A 88 -3.02 4.56 18.46
N ARG A 89 -3.96 5.52 18.54
CA ARG A 89 -4.40 6.09 19.82
C ARG A 89 -5.21 5.10 20.65
N ALA A 90 -6.14 4.38 20.03
CA ALA A 90 -6.99 3.41 20.71
C ALA A 90 -6.21 2.20 21.23
N HIS A 91 -5.18 1.77 20.49
CA HIS A 91 -4.38 0.59 20.79
C HIS A 91 -2.92 0.94 21.09
N GLY A 92 -2.72 1.99 21.90
CA GLY A 92 -1.41 2.54 22.25
C GLY A 92 -0.39 1.52 22.80
N SER A 93 -0.87 0.50 23.52
CA SER A 93 -0.03 -0.56 24.10
C SER A 93 0.22 -1.74 23.17
N HIS A 94 -0.46 -1.83 22.03
CA HIS A 94 -0.30 -2.95 21.11
C HIS A 94 0.81 -2.68 20.09
N ALA A 95 1.97 -3.29 20.32
CA ALA A 95 3.18 -3.12 19.50
C ALA A 95 2.93 -3.28 17.99
N GLY A 96 2.14 -4.28 17.58
CA GLY A 96 1.84 -4.51 16.16
C GLY A 96 1.08 -3.35 15.51
N VAL A 97 0.07 -2.80 16.20
CA VAL A 97 -0.67 -1.62 15.71
C VAL A 97 0.25 -0.40 15.62
N GLN A 98 1.12 -0.18 16.60
CA GLN A 98 2.06 0.94 16.58
C GLN A 98 3.07 0.81 15.43
N GLU A 99 3.65 -0.37 15.24
CA GLU A 99 4.61 -0.64 14.16
C GLU A 99 3.97 -0.43 12.79
N GLN A 100 2.85 -1.11 12.52
CA GLN A 100 2.19 -1.04 11.22
C GLN A 100 1.55 0.34 11.00
N GLY A 101 1.04 0.98 12.05
CA GLY A 101 0.50 2.35 12.00
C GLY A 101 1.58 3.37 11.62
N CYS A 102 2.72 3.36 12.31
CA CYS A 102 3.87 4.19 11.96
C CYS A 102 4.35 3.92 10.53
N GLY A 103 4.44 2.64 10.13
CA GLY A 103 4.83 2.26 8.76
C GLY A 103 3.84 2.74 7.70
N ALA A 104 2.53 2.70 7.97
CA ALA A 104 1.51 3.21 7.07
C ALA A 104 1.61 4.74 6.94
N LEU A 105 1.75 5.46 8.06
CA LEU A 105 1.94 6.91 8.04
C LEU A 105 3.20 7.32 7.27
N LEU A 106 4.30 6.58 7.44
CA LEU A 106 5.54 6.81 6.71
C LEU A 106 5.32 6.71 5.18
N ASN A 107 4.67 5.64 4.71
CA ASN A 107 4.41 5.47 3.28
C ASN A 107 3.43 6.51 2.74
N LEU A 108 2.42 6.90 3.52
CA LEU A 108 1.46 7.94 3.14
C LEU A 108 2.12 9.33 3.09
N ALA A 109 3.06 9.59 4.01
CA ALA A 109 3.83 10.81 4.09
C ALA A 109 4.89 10.96 2.99
N ASP A 110 5.03 10.02 2.05
CA ASP A 110 5.86 10.24 0.85
C ASP A 110 5.24 11.27 -0.11
N ASN A 111 3.98 11.63 0.11
CA ASN A 111 3.27 12.71 -0.58
C ASN A 111 3.16 13.96 0.33
N ASP A 112 3.48 15.14 -0.22
CA ASP A 112 3.58 16.39 0.57
C ASP A 112 2.24 16.86 1.15
N ASP A 113 1.13 16.73 0.43
CA ASP A 113 -0.20 17.06 0.94
C ASP A 113 -0.56 16.16 2.12
N ASN A 114 -0.22 14.87 2.01
CA ASN A 114 -0.41 13.91 3.10
C ASN A 114 0.49 14.22 4.30
N LYS A 115 1.74 14.68 4.12
CA LYS A 115 2.58 15.15 5.24
C LYS A 115 1.87 16.26 6.01
N ALA A 116 1.36 17.26 5.31
CA ALA A 116 0.66 18.38 5.91
C ALA A 116 -0.60 17.91 6.67
N ARG A 117 -1.37 16.99 6.08
CA ARG A 117 -2.56 16.41 6.73
C ARG A 117 -2.21 15.58 7.97
N ILE A 118 -1.20 14.72 7.90
CA ILE A 118 -0.71 13.94 9.04
C ILE A 118 -0.31 14.87 10.18
N ALA A 119 0.42 15.95 9.88
CA ALA A 119 0.80 16.94 10.89
C ALA A 119 -0.43 17.64 11.50
N ALA A 120 -1.37 18.10 10.67
CA ALA A 120 -2.59 18.78 11.11
C ALA A 120 -3.50 17.89 11.98
N GLU A 121 -3.55 16.58 11.70
CA GLU A 121 -4.33 15.62 12.47
C GLU A 121 -3.60 15.12 13.73
N GLY A 122 -2.42 15.67 14.06
CA GLY A 122 -1.67 15.35 15.27
C GLY A 122 -0.83 14.07 15.17
N GLY A 123 -0.34 13.75 13.97
CA GLY A 123 0.48 12.56 13.71
C GLY A 123 1.81 12.55 14.45
N ILE A 124 2.46 13.71 14.62
CA ILE A 124 3.72 13.83 15.38
C ILE A 124 3.52 13.36 16.83
N ALA A 125 2.46 13.85 17.48
CA ALA A 125 2.14 13.47 18.84
C ALA A 125 1.81 11.97 18.97
N ALA A 126 1.09 11.40 17.99
CA ALA A 126 0.80 9.97 17.96
C ALA A 126 2.06 9.11 17.85
N VAL A 127 3.00 9.48 16.97
CA VAL A 127 4.27 8.77 16.80
C VAL A 127 5.16 8.88 18.05
N LEU A 128 5.23 10.06 18.67
CA LEU A 128 5.97 10.22 19.93
C LEU A 128 5.38 9.39 21.07
N ALA A 129 4.05 9.33 21.18
CA ALA A 129 3.37 8.48 22.16
C ALA A 129 3.68 6.99 21.93
N ALA A 130 3.69 6.56 20.66
CA ALA A 130 4.09 5.20 20.28
C ALA A 130 5.52 4.89 20.75
N MET A 131 6.48 5.77 20.46
CA MET A 131 7.88 5.61 20.90
C MET A 131 8.02 5.54 22.43
N GLY A 132 7.25 6.35 23.16
CA GLY A 132 7.25 6.35 24.62
C GLY A 132 6.74 5.04 25.23
N ALA A 133 5.73 4.41 24.62
CA ALA A 133 5.19 3.14 25.08
C ALA A 133 6.17 1.97 24.93
N HIS A 134 7.06 2.03 23.93
CA HIS A 134 8.12 1.03 23.72
C HIS A 134 9.33 1.21 24.66
N GLY A 135 9.50 2.38 25.27
CA GLY A 135 10.61 2.69 26.18
C GLY A 135 10.58 1.96 27.52
N SER A 136 9.43 1.37 27.92
CA SER A 136 9.30 0.65 29.20
C SER A 136 9.78 -0.82 29.18
N HIS A 137 10.36 -1.31 28.08
CA HIS A 137 10.92 -2.68 27.99
C HIS A 137 12.45 -2.72 27.98
N ALA A 138 13.12 -1.61 28.31
CA ALA A 138 14.55 -1.62 28.63
C ALA A 138 14.72 -1.79 30.15
N GLY A 139 14.70 -3.04 30.61
CA GLY A 139 15.00 -3.47 31.97
C GLY A 139 15.67 -4.82 31.96
#